data_AF-A0A959CUP6-F1
#
_entry.id   AF-A0A959CUP6-F1
#
_cell.length_a   1.000
_cell.length_b   1.000
_cell.length_c   1.000
_cell.angle_alpha   90.00
_cell.angle_beta   90.00
_cell.angle_gamma   90.00
#
_symmetry.space_group_name_H-M   'P 1'
#
loop_
_entity.id
_entity.type
_entity.pdbx_description
1 polymer ?
#
loop_
_entity_poly.entity_id
_entity_poly.type
_entity_poly.pdbx_seq_one_letter_code
_entity_poly.pdbx_strand_id
1 'polypeptide(L)'
;DARYNRSTKSTIQLRISLVQVKFEGNPNSPVGFAMLNGLQRGRNFLWNLSLDRQLARNIQLRISYEGRKTGDARVVHTGRAQVAANF
;
A
#
# COMPACT_ATOMS: atom_id res chain seq x y z
N ASP A 1 -6.47 -0.38 10.79
CA ASP A 1 -7.21 -0.20 9.52
C ASP A 1 -8.37 0.75 9.72
N ALA A 2 -8.49 1.78 8.89
CA ALA A 2 -9.64 2.68 8.87
C ALA A 2 -10.37 2.51 7.53
N ARG A 3 -11.62 2.07 7.56
CA ARG A 3 -12.46 1.90 6.37
C ARG A 3 -13.72 2.74 6.51
N TYR A 4 -13.97 3.60 5.52
CA TYR A 4 -15.17 4.43 5.46
C TYR A 4 -15.96 4.09 4.20
N ASN A 5 -17.22 3.68 4.38
CA ASN A 5 -18.14 3.37 3.29
C ASN A 5 -19.26 4.41 3.31
N ARG A 6 -19.43 5.19 2.23
CA ARG A 6 -20.55 6.14 2.11
C ARG A 6 -21.43 5.74 0.93
N SER A 7 -22.67 5.39 1.23
CA SER A 7 -23.77 5.20 0.27
C SER A 7 -23.46 4.23 -0.89
N THR A 8 -22.97 3.01 -0.63
CA THR A 8 -22.86 1.84 -1.56
C THR A 8 -22.11 2.06 -2.90
N LYS A 9 -21.84 3.29 -3.30
CA LYS A 9 -21.27 3.73 -4.57
C LYS A 9 -19.82 4.17 -4.39
N SER A 10 -19.36 4.40 -3.17
CA SER A 10 -17.98 4.80 -2.89
C SER A 10 -17.46 4.15 -1.61
N THR A 11 -16.32 3.49 -1.72
CA THR A 11 -15.54 2.93 -0.61
C THR A 11 -14.19 3.64 -0.55
N ILE A 12 -13.84 4.13 0.63
CA ILE A 12 -12.51 4.68 0.90
C ILE A 12 -11.86 3.84 2.00
N GLN A 13 -10.65 3.37 1.76
CA GLN A 13 -9.86 2.65 2.74
C GLN A 13 -8.52 3.33 2.94
N LEU A 14 -8.18 3.56 4.20
CA LEU A 14 -6.88 4.03 4.62
C LEU A 14 -6.27 2.98 5.55
N ARG A 15 -5.12 2.46 5.15
CA ARG A 15 -4.32 1.51 5.91
C ARG A 15 -2.97 2.14 6.21
N ILE A 16 -2.63 2.23 7.48
CA ILE A 16 -1.31 2.66 7.93
C ILE A 16 -0.73 1.51 8.74
N SER A 17 0.48 1.09 8.40
CA SER A 17 1.20 0.00 9.04
C SER A 17 2.59 0.45 9.45
N LEU A 18 2.92 0.25 10.72
CA LEU A 18 4.24 0.43 11.29
C LEU A 18 4.83 -0.94 11.55
N VAL A 19 5.88 -1.31 10.81
CA VAL A 19 6.53 -2.62 10.93
C VAL A 19 7.95 -2.42 11.42
N GLN A 20 8.23 -2.89 12.64
CA GLN A 20 9.58 -2.89 13.19
C GLN A 20 10.24 -4.25 12.94
N VAL A 21 11.30 -4.27 12.15
CA VAL A 21 12.04 -5.48 11.83
C VAL A 21 13.37 -5.46 12.58
N LYS A 22 13.52 -6.36 13.56
CA LYS A 22 14.80 -6.64 14.21
C LYS A 22 15.48 -7.75 13.42
N PHE A 23 16.51 -7.40 12.65
CA PHE A 23 17.32 -8.33 11.87
C PHE A 23 18.77 -8.24 12.31
N GLU A 24 19.38 -9.39 12.63
CA GLU A 24 20.79 -9.51 13.00
C GLU A 24 21.51 -10.22 11.85
N GLY A 25 22.31 -9.46 11.08
CA GLY A 25 22.98 -9.93 9.87
C GLY A 25 23.16 -8.81 8.83
N ASN A 26 23.80 -9.11 7.70
CA ASN A 26 23.96 -8.17 6.58
C ASN A 26 22.67 -8.10 5.73
N PRO A 27 21.93 -6.98 5.72
CA PRO A 27 20.70 -6.83 4.95
C PRO A 27 20.92 -6.86 3.43
N ASN A 28 22.14 -6.55 2.97
CA ASN A 28 22.50 -6.52 1.56
C ASN A 28 22.95 -7.89 1.03
N SER A 29 23.03 -8.91 1.88
CA SER A 29 23.27 -10.27 1.42
C SER A 29 22.02 -10.82 0.69
N PRO A 30 22.15 -11.73 -0.29
CA PRO A 30 21.01 -12.36 -0.96
C PRO A 30 20.04 -13.03 0.03
N VAL A 31 20.59 -13.63 1.08
CA VAL A 31 19.82 -14.25 2.18
C VAL A 31 19.09 -13.19 3.00
N GLY A 32 19.75 -12.07 3.32
CA GLY A 32 19.14 -10.94 4.03
C GLY A 32 18.00 -10.29 3.24
N PHE A 33 18.18 -10.12 1.92
CA PHE A 33 17.13 -9.59 1.04
C PHE A 33 15.90 -10.51 0.98
N ALA A 34 16.13 -11.82 0.88
CA ALA A 34 15.06 -12.82 0.90
C ALA A 34 14.32 -12.87 2.25
N MET A 35 15.06 -12.85 3.37
CA MET A 35 14.49 -12.84 4.72
C MET A 35 13.65 -11.58 4.99
N LEU A 36 14.10 -10.43 4.47
CA LEU A 36 13.43 -9.16 4.69
C LEU A 36 12.28 -8.91 3.71
N ASN A 37 12.13 -9.70 2.63
CA ASN A 37 11.09 -9.55 1.61
C ASN A 37 10.89 -8.10 1.12
N GLY A 38 12.01 -7.37 0.95
CA GLY A 38 12.02 -5.97 0.53
C GLY A 38 11.75 -4.93 1.63
N LEU A 39 11.51 -5.35 2.89
CA LEU A 39 11.60 -4.48 4.06
C LEU A 39 13.06 -4.22 4.43
N GLN A 40 13.32 -3.22 5.26
CA GLN A 40 14.64 -2.99 5.83
C GLN A 40 14.63 -3.21 7.34
N ARG A 41 15.79 -3.59 7.88
CA ARG A 41 16.04 -3.60 9.31
C ARG A 41 15.72 -2.23 9.90
N GLY A 42 15.00 -2.20 11.02
CA GLY A 42 14.55 -0.96 11.65
C GLY A 42 13.05 -0.73 11.47
N ARG A 43 12.65 0.54 11.43
CA ARG A 43 11.24 0.94 11.32
C ARG A 43 10.86 1.10 9.84
N ASN A 44 9.81 0.39 9.44
CA ASN A 44 9.21 0.52 8.13
C ASN A 44 7.83 1.14 8.30
N PHE A 45 7.58 2.24 7.61
CA PHE A 45 6.30 2.92 7.58
C PHE A 45 5.64 2.68 6.23
N LEU A 46 4.46 2.09 6.25
CA LEU A 46 3.69 1.77 5.05
C LEU A 46 2.34 2.47 5.18
N TRP A 47 1.91 3.14 4.13
CA TRP A 47 0.57 3.71 4.05
C TRP A 47 -0.05 3.39 2.70
N ASN A 48 -1.30 2.98 2.73
CA ASN A 48 -2.07 2.65 1.55
C ASN A 48 -3.42 3.36 1.64
N LEU A 49 -3.76 4.09 0.60
CA LEU A 49 -5.05 4.71 0.39
C LEU A 49 -5.68 4.11 -0.85
N SER A 50 -6.88 3.53 -0.73
CA SER A 50 -7.67 3.12 -1.88
C SER A 50 -9.04 3.79 -1.89
N LEU A 51 -9.47 4.14 -3.10
CA LEU A 51 -10.78 4.68 -3.42
C LEU A 51 -11.38 3.79 -4.50
N ASP A 52 -12.49 3.15 -4.18
CA ASP A 52 -13.32 2.44 -5.14
C ASP A 52 -14.63 3.23 -5.29
N ARG A 53 -14.94 3.66 -6.51
CA ARG A 53 -16.14 4.42 -6.81
C ARG A 53 -16.87 3.88 -8.03
N GLN A 54 -18.14 3.59 -7.87
CA GLN A 54 -19.06 3.32 -8.96
C GLN A 54 -19.50 4.65 -9.59
N LEU A 55 -19.04 4.92 -10.81
CA LEU A 55 -19.36 6.13 -11.56
C LEU A 55 -20.72 6.00 -12.28
N ALA A 56 -20.97 4.81 -12.84
CA ALA A 56 -22.24 4.43 -13.46
C ALA A 56 -22.55 2.97 -13.11
N ARG A 57 -23.76 2.46 -13.41
CA ARG A 57 -24.13 1.06 -13.11
C ARG A 57 -23.10 0.06 -13.66
N ASN A 58 -22.55 0.36 -14.82
CA ASN A 58 -21.58 -0.44 -15.56
C ASN A 58 -20.13 0.07 -15.45
N ILE A 59 -19.83 1.15 -14.74
CA ILE A 59 -18.47 1.73 -14.70
C ILE A 59 -17.97 1.84 -13.26
N GLN A 60 -16.83 1.22 -12.99
CA GLN A 60 -16.12 1.25 -11.72
C GLN A 60 -14.77 1.94 -11.88
N LEU A 61 -14.49 2.91 -11.01
CA LEU A 61 -13.20 3.57 -10.88
C LEU A 61 -12.52 3.05 -9.62
N ARG A 62 -11.26 2.64 -9.75
CA ARG A 62 -10.39 2.28 -8.64
C ARG A 62 -9.14 3.14 -8.68
N ILE A 63 -8.89 3.85 -7.60
CA ILE A 63 -7.64 4.59 -7.39
C ILE A 63 -6.96 3.98 -6.17
N SER A 64 -5.68 3.71 -6.26
CA SER A 64 -4.86 3.26 -5.14
C SER A 64 -3.58 4.07 -5.08
N TYR A 65 -3.16 4.39 -3.87
CA TYR A 65 -1.94 5.11 -3.59
C TYR A 65 -1.21 4.38 -2.47
N GLU A 66 0.00 3.96 -2.76
CA GLU A 66 0.86 3.23 -1.86
C GLU A 66 2.11 4.05 -1.60
N GLY A 67 2.41 4.33 -0.34
CA GLY A 67 3.68 4.89 0.07
C GLY A 67 4.38 4.00 1.08
N ARG A 68 5.68 3.87 0.92
CA ARG A 68 6.53 3.09 1.81
C ARG A 68 7.84 3.80 2.10
N LYS A 69 8.17 3.88 3.38
CA LYS A 69 9.48 4.28 3.90
C LYS A 69 10.05 3.09 4.66
N THR A 70 11.04 2.42 4.09
CA THR A 70 11.67 1.25 4.70
C THR A 70 13.01 1.64 5.30
N GLY A 71 13.16 1.65 6.62
CA GLY A 71 14.42 1.99 7.28
C GLY A 71 14.92 3.40 6.91
N ASP A 72 16.18 3.49 6.49
CA ASP A 72 16.84 4.72 6.05
C ASP A 72 16.66 5.01 4.56
N ALA A 73 15.98 4.12 3.82
CA ALA A 73 15.72 4.32 2.41
C ALA A 73 14.81 5.54 2.15
N ARG A 74 14.98 6.11 0.95
CA ARG A 74 14.07 7.14 0.44
C ARG A 74 12.64 6.61 0.38
N VAL A 75 11.70 7.50 0.64
CA VAL A 75 10.28 7.19 0.53
C VAL A 75 9.93 6.91 -0.92
N VAL A 76 9.24 5.81 -1.17
CA VAL A 76 8.69 5.44 -2.47
C VAL A 76 7.19 5.69 -2.45
N HIS A 77 6.69 6.39 -3.46
CA HIS A 77 5.27 6.66 -3.65
C HIS A 77 4.83 6.05 -4.99
N THR A 78 3.70 5.34 -5.01
CA THR A 78 3.16 4.70 -6.20
C THR A 78 1.66 4.91 -6.25
N GLY A 79 1.21 5.67 -7.25
CA GLY A 79 -0.21 5.85 -7.56
C GLY A 79 -0.62 4.95 -8.71
N ARG A 80 -1.80 4.33 -8.61
CA ARG A 80 -2.43 3.57 -9.69
C ARG A 80 -3.88 4.00 -9.82
N ALA A 81 -4.34 4.21 -11.05
CA ALA A 81 -5.73 4.47 -11.36
C ALA A 81 -6.19 3.47 -12.43
N GLN A 82 -7.37 2.91 -12.24
CA GLN A 82 -7.98 1.95 -13.14
C GLN A 82 -9.46 2.28 -13.30
N VAL A 83 -9.95 2.16 -14.52
CA VAL A 83 -11.38 2.20 -14.83
C VAL A 83 -11.75 0.86 -15.45
N ALA A 84 -12.79 0.23 -14.93
CA ALA A 84 -13.35 -1.01 -15.46
C ALA A 84 -14.81 -0.77 -15.86
N ALA A 85 -15.21 -1.34 -16.98
CA ALA A 85 -16.60 -1.33 -17.44
C ALA A 85 -17.10 -2.76 -17.60
N ASN A 86 -18.28 -3.06 -17.06
CA ASN A 86 -18.97 -4.34 -17.24
C ASN A 86 -20.26 -4.10 -17.99
N PHE A 87 -20.36 -4.66 -19.19
CA PHE A 87 -21.48 -4.52 -20.11
C PHE A 87 -22.46 -5.69 -19.98
#